data_AF-A0A9P6WSD9-F1
#
_entry.id   AF-A0A9P6WSD9-F1
#
_cell.length_a   1.000
_cell.length_b   1.000
_cell.length_c   1.000
_cell.angle_alpha   90.00
_cell.angle_beta   90.00
_cell.angle_gamma   90.00
#
_symmetry.space_group_name_H-M   'P 1'
#
loop_
_entity.id
_entity.type
_entity.pdbx_description
1 polymer ?
#
loop_
_entity_poly.entity_id
_entity_poly.type
_entity_poly.pdbx_seq_one_letter_code
_entity_poly.pdbx_strand_id
1 'polypeptide(L)'
;MREIWFMQPRFERRMGKTIFRMIEQPRFRAACDFLQLRAAAGEFDSVLAQWWMDLANADDVTRADMIEEVSRLPREAGDAGGGG
;
A
#
# COMPACT_ATOMS: atom_id res chain seq x y z
N MET A 1 -10.39 15.77 -1.67
CA MET A 1 -11.06 14.70 -0.87
C MET A 1 -11.34 13.43 -1.67
N ARG A 2 -12.15 13.47 -2.75
CA ARG A 2 -12.57 12.27 -3.51
C ARG A 2 -11.42 11.37 -3.99
N GLU A 3 -10.32 11.97 -4.44
CA GLU A 3 -9.15 11.21 -4.94
C GLU A 3 -8.51 10.31 -3.86
N ILE A 4 -8.47 10.75 -2.60
CA ILE A 4 -7.92 9.95 -1.48
C ILE A 4 -8.75 8.67 -1.29
N TRP A 5 -10.07 8.79 -1.36
CA TRP A 5 -11.00 7.67 -1.29
C TRP A 5 -10.89 6.73 -2.49
N PHE A 6 -10.73 7.25 -3.72
CA PHE A 6 -10.52 6.43 -4.91
C PHE A 6 -9.18 5.68 -4.91
N MET A 7 -8.20 6.13 -4.12
CA MET A 7 -6.93 5.42 -3.95
C MET A 7 -7.07 4.25 -2.98
N GLN A 8 -8.03 4.27 -2.05
CA GLN A 8 -8.18 3.25 -0.99
C GLN A 8 -8.21 1.80 -1.50
N PRO A 9 -9.02 1.43 -2.51
CA PRO A 9 -9.05 0.06 -3.02
C PRO A 9 -7.75 -0.36 -3.74
N ARG A 10 -6.93 0.61 -4.14
CA ARG A 10 -5.66 0.32 -4.84
C ARG A 10 -4.57 -0.11 -3.88
N PHE A 11 -4.64 0.30 -2.61
CA PHE A 11 -3.68 -0.10 -1.57
C PHE A 11 -3.79 -1.59 -1.20
N GLU A 12 -4.91 -2.23 -1.51
CA GLU A 12 -5.12 -3.68 -1.29
C GLU A 12 -4.21 -4.56 -2.17
N ARG A 13 -3.64 -4.00 -3.26
CA ARG A 13 -2.84 -4.77 -4.21
C ARG A 13 -1.45 -4.15 -4.40
N ARG A 14 -0.44 -4.85 -3.88
CA ARG A 14 0.98 -4.54 -4.13
C ARG A 14 1.42 -5.20 -5.44
N MET A 15 1.19 -4.52 -6.57
CA MET A 15 1.78 -4.90 -7.86
C MET A 15 2.79 -3.85 -8.25
N GLY A 16 4.03 -4.24 -8.62
CA GLY A 16 5.12 -3.30 -8.91
C GLY A 16 4.71 -2.14 -9.82
N LYS A 17 4.08 -2.42 -10.97
CA LYS A 17 3.58 -1.39 -11.91
C LYS A 17 2.52 -0.46 -11.32
N THR A 18 1.66 -0.96 -10.43
CA THR A 18 0.62 -0.17 -9.77
C THR A 18 1.21 0.71 -8.68
N ILE A 19 2.21 0.19 -7.94
CA ILE A 19 2.91 0.93 -6.89
C ILE A 19 3.55 2.18 -7.48
N PHE A 20 4.32 2.07 -8.58
CA PHE A 20 4.90 3.24 -9.25
C PHE A 20 3.88 4.33 -9.56
N ARG A 21 2.75 3.95 -10.19
CA ARG A 21 1.65 4.89 -10.52
C ARG A 21 0.98 5.52 -9.30
N MET A 22 1.00 4.84 -8.15
CA MET A 22 0.42 5.35 -6.91
C MET A 22 1.32 6.40 -6.27
N ILE A 23 2.62 6.15 -6.25
CA ILE A 23 3.61 7.07 -5.66
C ILE A 23 3.67 8.39 -6.43
N GLU A 24 3.46 8.35 -7.75
CA GLU A 24 3.39 9.54 -8.62
C GLU A 24 2.16 10.44 -8.34
N GLN A 25 1.17 9.97 -7.57
CA GLN A 25 -0.01 10.77 -7.29
C GLN A 25 0.30 11.88 -6.29
N PRO A 26 -0.13 13.14 -6.53
CA PRO A 26 0.14 14.28 -5.64
C PRO A 26 -0.47 14.12 -4.24
N ARG A 27 -1.45 13.21 -4.08
CA ARG A 27 -2.12 12.91 -2.81
C ARG A 27 -1.76 11.56 -2.23
N PHE A 28 -0.72 10.90 -2.73
CA PHE A 28 -0.26 9.61 -2.22
C PHE A 28 -0.01 9.64 -0.72
N ARG A 29 0.69 10.68 -0.23
CA ARG A 29 0.99 10.81 1.19
C ARG A 29 -0.28 10.88 2.05
N ALA A 30 -1.18 11.80 1.70
CA ALA A 30 -2.46 11.96 2.41
C ALA A 30 -3.32 10.69 2.34
N ALA A 31 -3.21 9.90 1.26
CA ALA A 31 -3.90 8.63 1.12
C ALA A 31 -3.29 7.52 2.00
N CYS A 32 -1.98 7.52 2.22
CA CYS A 32 -1.31 6.63 3.18
C CYS A 32 -1.65 7.01 4.63
N ASP A 33 -1.66 8.30 4.96
CA ASP A 33 -2.07 8.76 6.30
C ASP A 33 -3.54 8.38 6.58
N PHE A 34 -4.42 8.49 5.58
CA PHE A 34 -5.81 8.02 5.71
C PHE A 34 -5.91 6.49 5.82
N LEU A 35 -5.05 5.75 5.13
CA LEU A 35 -4.98 4.29 5.22
C LEU A 35 -4.61 3.83 6.64
N GLN A 36 -3.68 4.54 7.30
CA GLN A 36 -3.31 4.30 8.70
C GLN A 36 -4.50 4.47 9.65
N LEU A 37 -5.33 5.50 9.44
CA LEU A 37 -6.56 5.69 10.22
C LEU A 37 -7.55 4.53 10.03
N ARG A 38 -7.70 4.02 8.81
CA ARG A 38 -8.55 2.85 8.53
C ARG A 38 -8.02 1.57 9.15
N ALA A 39 -6.72 1.36 9.13
CA ALA A 39 -6.08 0.23 9.81
C ALA A 39 -6.28 0.30 11.33
N ALA A 40 -6.12 1.49 11.93
CA ALA A 40 -6.39 1.72 13.36
C ALA A 40 -7.87 1.48 13.72
N ALA A 41 -8.80 1.69 12.78
CA ALA A 41 -10.22 1.40 12.94
C ALA A 41 -10.59 -0.08 12.67
N GLY A 42 -9.61 -0.92 12.28
CA GLY A 42 -9.86 -2.32 11.92
C GLY A 42 -10.50 -2.52 10.54
N GLU A 43 -10.54 -1.48 9.70
CA GLU A 43 -11.14 -1.50 8.36
C GLU A 43 -10.14 -1.83 7.25
N PHE A 44 -8.87 -2.03 7.60
CA PHE A 44 -7.79 -2.35 6.67
C PHE A 44 -6.67 -3.13 7.38
N ASP A 45 -5.94 -3.95 6.63
CA ASP A 45 -4.83 -4.73 7.16
C ASP A 45 -3.69 -3.81 7.63
N SER A 46 -3.34 -3.91 8.92
CA SER A 46 -2.35 -3.02 9.55
C SER A 46 -0.94 -3.23 9.02
N VAL A 47 -0.57 -4.46 8.64
CA VAL A 47 0.75 -4.79 8.07
C VAL A 47 0.89 -4.15 6.69
N LEU A 48 -0.15 -4.24 5.86
CA LEU A 48 -0.19 -3.64 4.55
C LEU A 48 -0.21 -2.11 4.63
N ALA A 49 -0.99 -1.53 5.56
CA ALA A 49 -0.98 -0.10 5.81
C ALA A 49 0.41 0.40 6.21
N GLN A 50 1.09 -0.32 7.11
CA GLN A 50 2.44 0.03 7.56
C GLN A 50 3.43 -0.02 6.40
N TRP A 51 3.38 -1.05 5.55
CA TRP A 51 4.25 -1.16 4.38
C TRP A 51 4.11 0.06 3.43
N TRP A 52 2.88 0.50 3.18
CA TRP A 52 2.64 1.70 2.36
C TRP A 52 3.13 2.99 3.01
N MET A 53 3.07 3.06 4.35
CA MET A 53 3.61 4.18 5.12
C MET A 53 5.14 4.20 5.06
N ASP A 54 5.79 3.04 5.18
CA ASP A 54 7.23 2.90 5.07
C ASP A 54 7.69 3.31 3.66
N LEU A 55 6.99 2.89 2.61
CA LEU A 55 7.26 3.29 1.23
C LEU A 55 7.11 4.81 1.00
N ALA A 56 6.14 5.43 1.69
CA ALA A 56 5.92 6.87 1.62
C ALA A 56 7.01 7.68 2.35
N ASN A 57 7.64 7.10 3.37
CA ASN A 57 8.75 7.71 4.12
C ASN A 57 10.14 7.36 3.55
N ALA A 58 10.24 6.28 2.77
CA ALA A 58 11.48 5.81 2.17
C ALA A 58 12.05 6.81 1.15
N ASP A 59 13.38 6.89 1.11
CA ASP A 59 14.14 7.54 0.05
C ASP A 59 14.08 6.74 -1.26
N ASP A 60 14.54 7.33 -2.37
CA ASP A 60 14.42 6.72 -3.70
C ASP A 60 15.12 5.36 -3.82
N VAL A 61 16.24 5.14 -3.11
CA VAL A 61 16.98 3.87 -3.14
C VAL A 61 16.20 2.81 -2.39
N THR A 62 15.82 3.10 -1.14
CA THR A 62 15.02 2.19 -0.31
C THR A 62 13.68 1.85 -0.97
N ARG A 63 13.03 2.84 -1.60
CA ARG A 63 11.78 2.62 -2.34
C ARG A 63 11.95 1.67 -3.51
N ALA A 64 13.02 1.80 -4.28
CA ALA A 64 13.29 0.90 -5.41
C ALA A 64 13.46 -0.54 -4.92
N ASP A 65 14.21 -0.75 -3.83
CA ASP A 65 14.41 -2.05 -3.19
C ASP A 65 13.08 -2.66 -2.72
N MET A 66 12.28 -1.90 -1.98
CA MET A 66 10.96 -2.35 -1.50
C MET A 66 10.01 -2.78 -2.64
N ILE A 67 10.03 -2.07 -3.77
CA ILE A 67 9.19 -2.40 -4.95
C ILE A 67 9.71 -3.64 -5.68
N GLU A 68 11.04 -3.79 -5.75
CA GLU A 68 11.68 -4.96 -6.33
C GLU A 68 11.37 -6.21 -5.52
N GLU A 69 11.46 -6.14 -4.19
CA GLU A 69 11.10 -7.23 -3.27
C GLU A 69 9.65 -7.70 -3.47
N VAL A 70 8.70 -6.76 -3.58
CA VAL A 70 7.30 -7.08 -3.92
C VAL A 70 7.16 -7.77 -5.28
N SER A 71 8.03 -7.44 -6.23
CA SER A 71 8.00 -8.03 -7.58
C SER A 71 8.68 -9.40 -7.62
N ARG A 72 9.61 -9.68 -6.70
CA ARG A 72 10.31 -10.96 -6.52
C ARG A 72 9.48 -11.98 -5.75
N LEU A 73 8.65 -11.54 -4.82
CA LEU A 73 7.75 -12.43 -4.07
C LEU A 73 6.70 -13.01 -5.04
N PRO A 74 6.66 -14.35 -5.25
CA PRO A 74 5.53 -14.98 -5.91
C PRO A 74 4.28 -14.67 -5.07
N ARG A 75 3.13 -14.54 -5.74
CA ARG A 75 1.83 -14.10 -5.22
C ARG A 75 1.40 -14.86 -3.94
N GLU A 76 1.92 -14.50 -2.78
CA GLU A 76 1.56 -15.09 -1.49
C GLU A 76 1.11 -13.96 -0.55
N ALA A 77 -0.22 -13.82 -0.45
CA ALA A 77 -0.99 -13.17 0.63
C ALA A 77 -2.35 -12.65 0.09
N GLY A 78 -3.04 -13.48 -0.71
CA GLY A 78 -4.45 -13.27 -1.06
C GLY A 78 -5.35 -14.39 -0.55
N ASP A 79 -4.82 -15.31 0.25
CA ASP A 79 -5.52 -16.51 0.73
C ASP A 79 -5.19 -16.76 2.21
N ALA A 80 -5.65 -15.86 3.08
CA ALA A 80 -5.72 -16.12 4.52
C ALA A 80 -6.83 -15.24 5.11
N GLY A 81 -8.05 -15.79 5.16
CA GLY A 81 -9.17 -15.14 5.86
C GLY A 81 -10.57 -15.39 5.30
N GLY A 82 -10.81 -16.48 4.56
CA GLY A 82 -12.14 -16.95 4.22
C GLY A 82 -12.24 -18.46 4.42
N GLY A 83 -12.91 -18.90 5.49
CA GLY A 83 -13.32 -20.30 5.66
C GLY A 83 -12.81 -20.94 6.96
N GLY A 84 -13.74 -21.18 7.89
CA GLY A 84 -13.53 -21.91 9.14
C GLY A 84 -14.50 -21.47 10.22
#